data_AF-A0A936SYW9-F1
#
_entry.id   AF-A0A936SYW9-F1
#
_cell.length_a   1.000
_cell.length_b   1.000
_cell.length_c   1.000
_cell.angle_alpha   90.00
_cell.angle_beta   90.00
_cell.angle_gamma   90.00
#
_symmetry.space_group_name_H-M   'P 1'
#
loop_
_entity.id
_entity.type
_entity.pdbx_description
1 polymer ?
#
loop_
_entity_poly.entity_id
_entity_poly.type
_entity_poly.pdbx_seq_one_letter_code
_entity_poly.pdbx_strand_id
1 'polypeptide(L)'
;MPILADVAIGPMILLGGLLAGLALFIPIVLLEALVLWAMRWAGFKRALRDSAIVNGVSTILGLVFFAAYYATSWRCERIESADGLQVVENCDFAISPLVWLAIAGLLSIVIEGLVLLWLRKYPPRITWDAVIAANVASYALLAVLMVLGLLKFG
;
A
#
# COMPACT_ATOMS: atom_id res chain seq x y z
N MET A 1 -13.22 -9.27 3.15
CA MET A 1 -13.23 -7.82 3.48
C MET A 1 -12.45 -7.09 2.39
N PRO A 2 -12.94 -5.96 1.83
CA PRO A 2 -12.30 -5.33 0.68
C PRO A 2 -11.08 -4.52 1.14
N ILE A 3 -9.89 -5.07 0.93
CA ILE A 3 -8.63 -4.39 1.24
C ILE A 3 -8.20 -3.68 -0.05
N LEU A 4 -8.43 -2.37 -0.11
CA LEU A 4 -7.93 -1.50 -1.17
C LEU A 4 -6.48 -1.10 -0.88
N ALA A 5 -5.62 -1.40 -1.86
CA ALA A 5 -4.55 -0.55 -2.39
C ALA A 5 -3.18 -0.45 -1.67
N ASP A 6 -2.14 -0.89 -2.40
CA ASP A 6 -0.71 -0.51 -2.56
C ASP A 6 0.16 -0.31 -1.31
N VAL A 7 -0.35 0.39 -0.30
CA VAL A 7 0.17 0.23 1.07
C VAL A 7 -0.08 -1.18 1.58
N ALA A 8 -1.04 -1.89 0.97
CA ALA A 8 -1.34 -3.29 1.24
C ALA A 8 -0.10 -4.19 1.22
N ILE A 9 1.00 -3.88 0.53
CA ILE A 9 2.21 -4.72 0.59
C ILE A 9 2.73 -4.84 2.03
N GLY A 10 2.71 -3.76 2.82
CA GLY A 10 3.12 -3.77 4.23
C GLY A 10 2.26 -4.71 5.10
N PRO A 11 0.94 -4.47 5.20
CA PRO A 11 0.00 -5.39 5.84
C PRO A 11 0.03 -6.81 5.26
N MET A 12 0.19 -6.99 3.95
CA MET A 12 0.25 -8.30 3.31
C MET A 12 1.52 -9.06 3.67
N ILE A 13 2.66 -8.38 3.83
CA ILE A 13 3.88 -9.00 4.37
C ILE A 13 3.67 -9.35 5.85
N LEU A 14 3.10 -8.44 6.64
CA LEU A 14 2.94 -8.64 8.08
C LEU A 14 1.88 -9.69 8.45
N LEU A 15 0.82 -9.83 7.64
CA LEU A 15 -0.29 -10.76 7.89
C LEU A 15 -0.21 -12.02 7.02
N GLY A 16 0.18 -11.88 5.76
CA GLY A 16 0.25 -12.98 4.77
C GLY A 16 1.67 -13.51 4.51
N GLY A 17 2.69 -12.90 5.11
CA GLY A 17 4.09 -13.30 4.97
C GLY A 17 4.79 -12.72 3.73
N LEU A 18 6.12 -12.86 3.72
CA LEU A 18 7.00 -12.28 2.69
C LEU A 18 6.63 -12.73 1.27
N LEU A 19 6.26 -14.00 1.07
CA LEU A 19 5.90 -14.53 -0.25
C LEU A 19 4.66 -13.84 -0.83
N ALA A 20 3.64 -13.59 0.00
CA ALA A 20 2.44 -12.88 -0.42
C ALA A 20 2.76 -11.42 -0.79
N GLY A 21 3.62 -10.77 -0.01
CA GLY A 21 4.14 -9.44 -0.33
C GLY A 21 4.87 -9.38 -1.66
N LEU A 22 5.81 -10.30 -1.89
CA LEU A 22 6.58 -10.36 -3.14
C LEU A 22 5.70 -10.66 -4.35
N ALA A 23 4.68 -11.51 -4.19
CA ALA A 23 3.73 -11.83 -5.25
C ALA A 23 2.94 -10.61 -5.75
N LEU A 24 2.73 -9.60 -4.90
CA LEU A 24 2.11 -8.32 -5.29
C LEU A 24 3.15 -7.30 -5.75
N PHE A 25 4.27 -7.21 -5.04
CA PHE A 25 5.33 -6.23 -5.30
C PHE A 25 5.91 -6.37 -6.71
N ILE A 26 6.18 -7.59 -7.17
CA ILE A 26 6.83 -7.81 -8.48
C ILE A 26 5.92 -7.32 -9.63
N PRO A 27 4.64 -7.72 -9.74
CA PRO A 27 3.74 -7.20 -10.77
C PRO A 27 3.59 -5.67 -10.74
N ILE A 28 3.50 -5.07 -9.54
CA ILE A 28 3.37 -3.61 -9.39
C ILE A 28 4.59 -2.90 -9.95
N VAL A 29 5.79 -3.30 -9.51
CA VAL A 29 7.05 -2.71 -10.02
C VAL A 29 7.17 -2.85 -11.54
N LEU A 30 6.78 -3.99 -12.10
CA LEU A 30 6.81 -4.19 -13.55
C LEU A 30 5.81 -3.28 -14.28
N LEU A 31 4.59 -3.14 -13.75
CA LEU A 31 3.56 -2.29 -14.31
C LEU A 31 3.96 -0.81 -14.26
N GLU A 32 4.44 -0.34 -13.12
CA GLU A 32 4.86 1.05 -12.99
C GLU A 32 6.08 1.37 -13.83
N ALA A 33 7.04 0.45 -13.92
CA ALA A 33 8.16 0.58 -14.85
C ALA A 33 7.68 0.75 -16.30
N LEU A 34 6.65 0.02 -16.70
CA LEU A 34 6.03 0.13 -18.01
C LEU A 34 5.36 1.49 -18.20
N VAL A 35 4.62 1.98 -17.21
CA VAL A 35 3.96 3.31 -17.24
C VAL A 35 5.00 4.42 -17.34
N LEU A 36 6.02 4.40 -16.47
CA LEU A 36 7.11 5.37 -16.50
C LEU A 36 7.83 5.36 -17.86
N TRP A 37 8.10 4.17 -18.41
CA TRP A 37 8.70 4.05 -19.73
C TRP A 37 7.79 4.61 -20.84
N ALA A 38 6.49 4.32 -20.81
CA ALA A 38 5.51 4.85 -21.76
C ALA A 38 5.41 6.37 -21.70
N MET A 39 5.55 6.96 -20.51
CA MET A 39 5.62 8.41 -20.30
C MET A 39 6.97 9.03 -20.66
N ARG A 40 7.88 8.26 -21.26
CA ARG A 40 9.23 8.70 -21.67
C ARG A 40 10.08 9.18 -20.48
N TRP A 41 9.84 8.66 -19.28
CA TRP A 41 10.62 8.98 -18.08
C TRP A 41 12.11 8.67 -18.26
N ALA A 42 12.41 7.46 -18.76
CA ALA A 42 13.75 6.99 -19.08
C ALA A 42 13.67 5.76 -19.99
N GLY A 43 14.82 5.23 -20.42
CA GLY A 43 14.86 3.89 -21.02
C GLY A 43 14.36 2.82 -20.04
N PHE A 44 13.75 1.74 -20.54
CA PHE A 44 13.04 0.75 -19.73
C PHE A 44 13.83 0.21 -18.52
N LYS A 45 15.11 -0.16 -18.70
CA LYS A 45 15.96 -0.62 -17.58
C LYS A 45 16.08 0.41 -16.45
N ARG A 46 16.15 1.69 -16.81
CA ARG A 46 16.21 2.80 -15.85
C ARG A 46 14.85 3.05 -15.20
N ALA A 47 13.76 2.99 -15.97
CA ALA A 47 12.41 3.09 -15.43
C ALA A 47 12.11 1.94 -14.45
N LEU A 48 12.54 0.72 -14.77
CA LEU A 48 12.41 -0.45 -13.89
C LEU A 48 13.17 -0.27 -12.57
N ARG A 49 14.43 0.18 -12.65
CA ARG A 49 15.22 0.47 -11.44
C ARG A 49 14.58 1.57 -10.60
N ASP A 50 14.15 2.65 -11.23
CA ASP A 50 13.57 3.79 -10.51
C ASP A 50 12.24 3.38 -9.86
N SER A 51 11.35 2.64 -10.56
CA SER A 51 10.13 2.06 -9.99
C SER A 51 10.44 1.10 -8.83
N ALA A 52 11.41 0.19 -8.99
CA ALA A 52 11.78 -0.75 -7.92
C ALA A 52 12.28 -0.04 -6.66
N ILE A 53 13.07 1.03 -6.81
CA ILE A 53 13.54 1.84 -5.67
C ILE A 53 12.36 2.53 -4.98
N VAL A 54 11.51 3.17 -5.77
CA VAL A 54 10.36 3.94 -5.28
C VAL A 54 9.38 3.06 -4.52
N ASN A 55 8.97 1.94 -5.11
CA ASN A 55 8.12 0.93 -4.48
C ASN A 55 8.80 0.29 -3.27
N GLY A 56 10.11 0.05 -3.34
CA GLY A 56 10.87 -0.48 -2.21
C GLY A 56 10.84 0.45 -1.01
N VAL A 57 11.04 1.75 -1.23
CA VAL A 57 10.96 2.77 -0.18
C VAL A 57 9.54 2.90 0.36
N SER A 58 8.52 2.98 -0.50
CA SER A 58 7.12 3.08 -0.07
C SER A 58 6.67 1.82 0.69
N THR A 59 7.12 0.63 0.29
CA THR A 59 6.87 -0.63 1.01
C THR A 59 7.49 -0.64 2.40
N ILE A 60 8.75 -0.23 2.55
CA ILE A 60 9.43 -0.17 3.86
C ILE A 60 8.71 0.80 4.79
N LEU A 61 8.34 1.98 4.31
CA LEU A 61 7.59 2.95 5.11
C LEU A 61 6.18 2.43 5.44
N GLY A 62 5.52 1.76 4.50
CA GLY A 62 4.23 1.11 4.72
C GLY A 62 4.28 0.05 5.81
N LEU A 63 5.35 -0.76 5.88
CA LEU A 63 5.59 -1.72 6.96
C LEU A 63 5.70 -1.02 8.33
N VAL A 64 6.50 0.04 8.41
CA VAL A 64 6.70 0.80 9.66
C VAL A 64 5.39 1.44 10.10
N PHE A 65 4.66 2.09 9.19
CA PHE A 65 3.38 2.74 9.50
C PHE A 65 2.29 1.73 9.88
N PHE A 66 2.23 0.57 9.23
CA PHE A 66 1.24 -0.45 9.60
C PHE A 66 1.56 -1.07 10.96
N ALA A 67 2.84 -1.36 11.24
CA ALA A 67 3.25 -1.86 12.55
C ALA A 67 2.90 -0.86 13.66
N ALA A 68 3.16 0.43 13.44
CA ALA A 68 2.80 1.50 14.38
C ALA A 68 1.28 1.62 14.55
N TYR A 69 0.52 1.57 13.46
CA TYR A 69 -0.94 1.56 13.49
C TYR A 69 -1.47 0.39 14.30
N TYR A 70 -1.05 -0.84 13.98
CA TYR A 70 -1.47 -2.04 14.67
C TYR A 70 -1.17 -1.97 16.17
N ALA A 71 0.05 -1.58 16.54
CA ALA A 71 0.47 -1.51 17.94
C ALA A 71 -0.26 -0.44 18.77
N THR A 72 -0.74 0.64 18.15
CA THR A 72 -1.33 1.79 18.88
C THR A 72 -2.85 1.86 18.82
N SER A 73 -3.44 1.30 17.76
CA SER A 73 -4.88 1.37 17.52
C SER A 73 -5.62 0.08 17.87
N TRP A 74 -4.96 -1.09 17.86
CA TRP A 74 -5.58 -2.33 18.33
C TRP A 74 -5.72 -2.32 19.85
N ARG A 75 -6.95 -2.35 20.35
CA ARG A 75 -7.25 -2.31 21.78
C ARG A 75 -8.31 -3.34 22.13
N CYS A 76 -8.17 -3.94 23.30
CA CYS A 76 -9.18 -4.83 23.87
C CYS A 76 -9.80 -4.15 25.09
N GLU A 77 -11.11 -4.01 25.08
CA GLU A 77 -11.90 -3.48 26.19
C GLU A 77 -12.72 -4.61 26.80
N ARG A 78 -12.71 -4.70 28.14
CA ARG A 78 -13.55 -5.64 28.87
C ARG A 78 -14.88 -4.96 29.17
N ILE A 79 -15.95 -5.53 28.60
CA ILE A 79 -17.31 -5.08 28.83
C ILE A 79 -17.93 -6.06 29.82
N GLU A 80 -18.23 -5.57 31.01
CA GLU A 80 -18.99 -6.32 32.01
C GLU A 80 -20.48 -6.15 31.73
N SER A 81 -21.22 -7.27 31.75
CA SER A 81 -22.67 -7.24 31.64
C SER A 81 -23.28 -6.56 32.87
N ALA A 82 -24.46 -5.95 32.71
CA ALA A 82 -25.12 -5.18 33.76
C ALA A 82 -25.45 -6.01 35.03
N ASP A 83 -25.50 -7.34 34.90
CA ASP A 83 -25.69 -8.31 35.98
C ASP A 83 -24.38 -8.76 36.64
N GLY A 84 -23.21 -8.36 36.12
CA GLY A 84 -21.88 -8.71 36.62
C GLY A 84 -21.49 -10.19 36.43
N LEU A 85 -22.33 -10.98 35.76
CA LEU A 85 -22.14 -12.43 35.60
C LEU A 85 -21.35 -12.78 34.33
N GLN A 86 -21.29 -11.86 33.37
CA GLN A 86 -20.59 -12.06 32.11
C GLN A 86 -19.57 -10.96 31.89
N VAL A 87 -18.35 -11.36 31.56
CA VAL A 87 -17.28 -10.47 31.11
C VAL A 87 -16.93 -10.89 29.69
N VAL A 88 -17.15 -9.98 28.74
CA VAL A 88 -16.77 -10.20 27.35
C VAL A 88 -15.60 -9.27 27.03
N GLU A 89 -14.53 -9.85 26.51
CA GLU A 89 -13.40 -9.08 25.99
C GLU A 89 -13.65 -8.81 24.52
N ASN A 90 -13.81 -7.53 24.17
CA ASN A 90 -14.02 -7.08 22.81
C ASN A 90 -12.75 -6.38 22.31
N CYS A 91 -12.15 -6.89 21.25
CA CYS A 91 -10.96 -6.29 20.63
C CYS A 91 -11.34 -5.62 19.31
N ASP A 92 -11.00 -4.34 19.17
CA ASP A 92 -11.25 -3.57 17.96
C ASP A 92 -10.15 -2.54 17.70
N PHE A 93 -10.13 -1.99 16.50
CA PHE A 93 -9.26 -0.89 16.12
C PHE A 93 -9.91 0.46 16.48
N ALA A 94 -9.22 1.26 17.29
CA ALA A 94 -9.62 2.63 17.62
C ALA A 94 -9.74 3.55 16.40
N ILE A 95 -9.03 3.24 15.32
CA ILE A 95 -9.12 3.93 14.03
C ILE A 95 -9.49 2.88 12.99
N SER A 96 -10.55 3.13 12.22
CA SER A 96 -11.00 2.21 11.17
C SER A 96 -9.85 1.83 10.22
N PRO A 97 -9.62 0.53 9.98
CA PRO A 97 -8.61 0.07 9.02
C PRO A 97 -8.78 0.66 7.62
N LEU A 98 -10.02 0.95 7.20
CA LEU A 98 -10.32 1.57 5.91
C LEU A 98 -9.84 3.02 5.85
N VAL A 99 -10.04 3.77 6.93
CA VAL A 99 -9.56 5.16 7.03
C VAL A 99 -8.04 5.19 7.03
N TRP A 100 -7.40 4.28 7.76
CA TRP A 100 -5.94 4.15 7.76
C TRP A 100 -5.40 3.82 6.36
N LEU A 101 -6.00 2.85 5.66
CA LEU A 101 -5.62 2.49 4.29
C LEU A 101 -5.73 3.67 3.33
N ALA A 102 -6.81 4.45 3.40
CA ALA A 102 -7.00 5.62 2.55
C ALA A 102 -5.93 6.69 2.79
N ILE A 103 -5.63 6.99 4.06
CA ILE A 103 -4.56 7.93 4.43
C ILE A 103 -3.20 7.44 3.94
N ALA A 104 -2.92 6.15 4.14
CA ALA A 104 -1.64 5.59 3.76
C ALA A 104 -1.45 5.56 2.24
N GLY A 105 -2.50 5.28 1.45
CA GLY A 105 -2.45 5.36 -0.01
C GLY A 105 -2.15 6.78 -0.51
N LEU A 106 -2.79 7.80 0.07
CA LEU A 106 -2.45 9.19 -0.26
C LEU A 106 -0.99 9.52 0.11
N LEU A 107 -0.51 8.99 1.24
CA LEU A 107 0.86 9.18 1.68
C LEU A 107 1.86 8.46 0.76
N SER A 108 1.53 7.29 0.20
CA SER A 108 2.41 6.58 -0.74
C SER A 108 2.68 7.42 -1.98
N ILE A 109 1.65 8.01 -2.60
CA ILE A 109 1.80 8.92 -3.75
C ILE A 109 2.79 10.05 -3.43
N VAL A 110 2.68 10.65 -2.24
CA VAL A 110 3.57 11.73 -1.82
C VAL A 110 5.00 11.24 -1.64
N ILE A 111 5.19 10.12 -0.93
CA ILE A 111 6.51 9.50 -0.71
C ILE A 111 7.18 9.21 -2.05
N GLU A 112 6.45 8.57 -2.96
CA GLU A 112 6.98 8.14 -4.25
C GLU A 112 7.34 9.32 -5.14
N GLY A 113 6.52 10.36 -5.14
CA GLY A 113 6.83 11.61 -5.80
C GLY A 113 8.10 12.26 -5.28
N LEU A 114 8.28 12.31 -3.97
CA LEU A 114 9.51 12.84 -3.36
C LEU A 114 10.74 12.01 -3.71
N VAL A 115 10.63 10.67 -3.70
CA VAL A 115 11.72 9.77 -4.08
C VAL A 115 12.08 9.95 -5.56
N LEU A 116 11.11 10.01 -6.48
CA LEU A 116 11.37 10.21 -7.90
C LEU A 116 11.98 11.60 -8.18
N LEU A 117 11.52 12.64 -7.49
CA LEU A 117 12.11 13.98 -7.56
C LEU A 117 13.57 13.95 -7.15
N TRP A 118 13.89 13.26 -6.06
CA TRP A 118 15.25 13.11 -5.57
C TRP A 118 16.15 12.33 -6.56
N LEU A 119 15.63 11.26 -7.17
CA LEU A 119 16.39 10.40 -8.08
C LEU A 119 16.75 11.07 -9.41
N ARG A 120 15.85 11.87 -10.00
CA ARG A 120 16.02 12.38 -11.36
C ARG A 120 16.12 13.89 -11.49
N LYS A 121 15.62 14.65 -10.51
CA LYS A 121 15.58 16.13 -10.54
C LYS A 121 14.91 16.69 -11.80
N TYR A 122 13.97 15.95 -12.40
CA TYR A 122 13.12 16.48 -13.47
C TYR A 122 12.21 17.59 -12.92
N PRO A 123 11.66 18.46 -13.79
CA PRO A 123 10.70 19.47 -13.37
C PRO A 123 9.57 18.85 -12.52
N PRO A 124 9.15 19.50 -11.42
CA PRO A 124 8.20 18.91 -10.49
C PRO A 124 6.92 18.43 -11.14
N ARG A 125 6.36 19.22 -12.07
CA ARG A 125 5.14 18.87 -12.81
C ARG A 125 5.24 17.52 -13.52
N ILE A 126 6.33 17.31 -14.26
CA ILE A 126 6.55 16.05 -15.00
C ILE A 126 6.68 14.86 -14.05
N THR A 127 7.34 15.08 -12.90
CA THR A 127 7.52 14.02 -11.90
C THR A 127 6.20 13.64 -11.25
N TRP A 128 5.40 14.61 -10.83
CA TRP A 128 4.10 14.36 -10.24
C TRP A 128 3.11 13.71 -11.23
N ASP A 129 3.10 14.14 -12.49
CA ASP A 129 2.31 13.50 -13.53
C ASP A 129 2.68 12.01 -13.69
N ALA A 130 3.98 11.70 -13.67
CA ALA A 130 4.48 10.33 -13.77
C ALA A 130 4.13 9.46 -12.55
N VAL A 131 4.24 10.02 -11.35
CA VAL A 131 3.91 9.34 -10.08
C VAL A 131 2.43 9.02 -10.02
N ILE A 132 1.59 9.99 -10.32
CA ILE A 132 0.12 9.81 -10.30
C ILE A 132 -0.28 8.75 -11.32
N ALA A 133 0.26 8.81 -12.54
CA ALA A 133 -0.05 7.81 -13.56
C ALA A 133 0.38 6.39 -13.14
N ALA A 134 1.57 6.24 -12.56
CA ALA A 134 2.08 4.96 -12.06
C ALA A 134 1.18 4.41 -10.94
N ASN A 135 0.90 5.22 -9.91
CA ASN A 135 0.05 4.82 -8.78
C ASN A 135 -1.37 4.46 -9.24
N VAL A 136 -1.97 5.24 -10.15
CA VAL A 136 -3.30 4.94 -10.70
C VAL A 136 -3.32 3.59 -11.40
N ALA A 137 -2.27 3.26 -12.18
CA ALA A 137 -2.16 1.96 -12.82
C ALA A 137 -2.02 0.82 -11.80
N SER A 138 -1.18 1.00 -10.77
CA SER A 138 -1.00 0.04 -9.68
C SER A 138 -2.29 -0.20 -8.90
N TYR A 139 -3.03 0.86 -8.57
CA TYR A 139 -4.34 0.76 -7.93
C TYR A 139 -5.37 0.05 -8.80
N ALA A 140 -5.38 0.31 -10.11
CA ALA A 140 -6.26 -0.39 -11.04
C ALA A 140 -5.93 -1.89 -11.09
N LEU A 141 -4.65 -2.25 -11.16
CA LEU A 141 -4.21 -3.65 -11.11
C LEU A 141 -4.66 -4.33 -9.82
N LEU A 142 -4.46 -3.69 -8.67
CA LEU A 142 -4.83 -4.23 -7.37
C LEU A 142 -6.35 -4.40 -7.23
N ALA A 143 -7.14 -3.45 -7.72
CA ALA A 143 -8.60 -3.56 -7.75
C ALA A 143 -9.05 -4.76 -8.59
N VAL A 144 -8.44 -4.98 -9.76
CA VAL A 144 -8.71 -6.15 -10.61
C VAL A 144 -8.35 -7.45 -9.90
N LEU A 145 -7.15 -7.53 -9.31
CA LEU A 145 -6.72 -8.72 -8.57
C LEU A 145 -7.63 -9.03 -7.40
N MET A 146 -8.10 -7.99 -6.68
CA MET A 146 -9.08 -8.15 -5.60
C MET A 146 -10.40 -8.72 -6.12
N VAL A 147 -10.96 -8.16 -7.20
CA VAL A 147 -12.21 -8.66 -7.79
C VAL A 147 -12.05 -10.11 -8.26
N LEU A 148 -10.96 -10.44 -8.95
CA LEU A 148 -10.69 -11.81 -9.40
C LEU A 148 -10.51 -12.79 -8.22
N GLY A 149 -9.86 -12.35 -7.14
CA GLY A 149 -9.76 -13.13 -5.91
C GLY A 149 -11.12 -13.40 -5.28
N LEU A 150 -11.97 -12.37 -5.17
CA LEU A 150 -13.33 -12.50 -4.65
C LEU A 150 -14.18 -13.45 -5.50
N LEU A 151 -14.07 -13.40 -6.83
CA LEU A 151 -14.82 -14.30 -7.71
C LEU A 151 -14.39 -15.77 -7.61
N LYS A 152 -13.13 -16.03 -7.23
CA LYS A 152 -12.58 -17.39 -7.17
C LYS A 152 -12.79 -18.07 -5.81
N PHE A 153 -12.93 -17.28 -4.74
CA PHE A 153 -13.00 -17.76 -3.36
C PHE A 153 -14.25 -17.32 -2.59
N GLY A 154 -15.17 -16.60 -3.24
CA GLY A 154 -16.45 -16.14 -2.69
C GLY A 154 -17.64 -17.01 -3.10
#